data_AF-A0A533XXI0-F1
#
_entry.id   AF-A0A533XXI0-F1
#
_cell.length_a   1.000
_cell.length_b   1.000
_cell.length_c   1.000
_cell.angle_alpha   90.00
_cell.angle_beta   90.00
_cell.angle_gamma   90.00
#
_symmetry.space_group_name_H-M   'P 1'
#
loop_
_entity.id
_entity.type
_entity.pdbx_description
1 polymer ?
#
loop_
_entity_poly.entity_id
_entity_poly.type
_entity_poly.pdbx_seq_one_letter_code
_entity_poly.pdbx_strand_id
1 'polypeptide(L)' 'MTFQGTILDLSNGGIGIETRGHSFLEIGSLVRTWIPMSSVPVNIPVLVRVQWVRDKGNGSSQLAGLMFVL' A
#
# COMPACT_ATOMS: atom_id res chain seq x y z
N MET A 1 1.20 13.34 2.12
CA MET A 1 2.09 12.48 2.93
C MET A 1 2.53 11.30 2.06
N THR A 2 3.80 10.96 2.05
CA THR A 2 4.34 9.84 1.25
C THR A 2 4.57 8.64 2.15
N PHE A 3 4.11 7.46 1.74
CA PHE A 3 4.43 6.20 2.41
C PHE A 3 5.28 5.34 1.47
N GLN A 4 6.06 4.45 2.05
CA GLN A 4 6.80 3.42 1.32
C GLN A 4 6.55 2.09 2.02
N GLY A 5 6.70 0.99 1.30
CA GLY A 5 6.45 -0.32 1.84
C GLY A 5 6.89 -1.44 0.94
N THR A 6 6.69 -2.65 1.42
CA THR A 6 6.89 -3.89 0.68
C THR A 6 5.53 -4.47 0.35
N ILE A 7 5.36 -4.93 -0.89
CA ILE A 7 4.16 -5.65 -1.32
C ILE A 7 4.22 -7.06 -0.70
N LEU A 8 3.17 -7.44 0.02
CA LEU A 8 3.04 -8.77 0.63
C LEU A 8 2.20 -9.70 -0.24
N ASP A 9 1.12 -9.16 -0.80
CA ASP A 9 0.23 -9.88 -1.71
C ASP A 9 -0.30 -8.92 -2.79
N LEU A 10 -0.69 -9.51 -3.92
CA LEU A 10 -1.28 -8.82 -5.07
C LEU A 10 -2.40 -9.69 -5.64
N SER A 11 -3.55 -9.08 -5.88
CA SER A 11 -4.70 -9.70 -6.52
C SER A 11 -5.28 -8.78 -7.59
N ASN A 12 -6.28 -9.25 -8.34
CA ASN A 12 -7.01 -8.41 -9.29
C ASN A 12 -7.78 -7.26 -8.61
N GLY A 13 -8.09 -7.38 -7.32
CA GLY A 13 -8.86 -6.38 -6.57
C GLY A 13 -8.01 -5.36 -5.81
N GLY A 14 -6.73 -5.65 -5.56
CA GLY A 14 -5.90 -4.79 -4.72
C GLY A 14 -4.59 -5.42 -4.28
N ILE A 15 -3.96 -4.77 -3.30
CA ILE A 15 -2.61 -5.05 -2.81
C ILE A 15 -2.59 -5.01 -1.28
N GLY A 16 -2.03 -6.05 -0.66
CA GLY A 16 -1.58 -6.03 0.73
C GLY A 16 -0.15 -5.50 0.81
N ILE A 17 0.09 -4.52 1.70
CA ILE A 17 1.42 -3.95 1.92
C ILE A 17 1.82 -3.98 3.40
N GLU A 18 3.12 -4.04 3.66
CA GLU A 18 3.72 -3.62 4.92
C GLU A 18 4.47 -2.30 4.70
N THR A 19 4.11 -1.29 5.47
CA THR A 19 4.75 0.03 5.41
C THR A 19 6.12 0.02 6.08
N ARG A 20 7.04 0.84 5.57
CA ARG A 20 8.32 1.15 6.23
C ARG A 20 8.07 2.23 7.26
N GLY A 21 8.05 1.85 8.54
CA GLY A 21 7.71 2.78 9.60
C GLY A 21 6.20 2.94 9.76
N HIS A 22 5.80 3.70 10.78
CA HIS A 22 4.42 4.11 10.96
C HIS A 22 4.04 5.14 9.89
N SER A 23 3.09 4.80 9.03
CA SER A 23 2.64 5.63 7.92
C SER A 23 1.14 5.89 8.08
N PHE A 24 0.74 7.11 8.44
CA PHE A 24 -0.65 7.49 8.72
C PHE A 24 -1.58 7.33 7.50
N LEU A 25 -1.89 6.08 7.15
CA LEU A 25 -2.87 5.69 6.15
C LEU A 25 -4.22 5.68 6.84
N GLU A 26 -5.16 6.43 6.29
CA GLU A 26 -6.51 6.54 6.83
C GLU A 26 -7.45 5.66 6.02
N ILE A 27 -8.26 4.85 6.70
CA ILE A 27 -9.25 3.98 6.05
C ILE A 27 -10.24 4.83 5.25
N GLY A 28 -10.52 4.41 4.02
CA GLY A 28 -11.41 5.11 3.09
C GLY A 28 -10.69 6.14 2.21
N SER A 29 -9.49 6.59 2.58
CA SER A 29 -8.74 7.58 1.82
C SER A 29 -8.28 7.06 0.48
N LEU A 30 -8.33 7.94 -0.53
CA LEU A 30 -7.77 7.70 -1.85
C LEU A 30 -6.30 8.11 -1.86
N VAL A 31 -5.44 7.19 -2.29
CA VAL A 31 -4.00 7.41 -2.33
C VAL A 31 -3.46 7.04 -3.70
N ARG A 32 -2.66 7.92 -4.27
CA ARG A 32 -1.87 7.63 -5.47
C ARG A 32 -0.57 6.97 -5.04
N THR A 33 -0.27 5.82 -5.61
CA THR A 33 0.95 5.08 -5.33
C THR A 33 1.61 4.62 -6.64
N TRP A 34 2.85 4.13 -6.53
CA TRP A 34 3.63 3.60 -7.63
C TRP A 34 4.04 2.18 -7.29
N ILE A 35 3.71 1.25 -8.18
CA ILE A 35 4.08 -0.16 -8.03
C ILE A 35 5.28 -0.43 -8.94
N PRO A 36 6.45 -0.78 -8.39
CA PRO A 36 7.58 -1.19 -9.20
C PRO A 36 7.32 -2.58 -9.79
N MET A 37 7.52 -2.74 -11.09
CA MET A 37 7.51 -4.07 -11.72
C MET A 37 8.84 -4.77 -11.46
N SER A 38 8.79 -6.05 -11.08
CA SER A 38 10.02 -6.81 -10.79
C SER A 38 10.78 -7.22 -12.05
N SER A 39 10.08 -7.38 -13.18
CA SER A 39 10.66 -7.88 -14.44
C SER A 39 11.24 -6.78 -15.34
N VAL A 40 10.82 -5.52 -15.14
CA VAL A 40 11.23 -4.37 -15.96
C VAL A 40 11.36 -3.13 -15.06
N PRO A 41 12.32 -2.22 -15.32
CA PRO A 41 12.55 -1.03 -14.48
C PRO A 41 11.50 0.06 -14.75
N VAL A 42 10.23 -0.27 -14.53
CA VAL A 42 9.07 0.61 -14.75
C VAL A 42 8.24 0.67 -13.48
N ASN A 43 7.77 1.89 -13.16
CA ASN A 43 6.84 2.14 -12.07
C ASN A 43 5.43 2.38 -12.64
N ILE A 44 4.46 1.58 -12.21
CA ILE A 44 3.06 1.72 -12.62
C ILE A 44 2.35 2.64 -11.63
N PRO A 45 1.88 3.83 -12.04
CA PRO A 45 1.08 4.68 -11.18
C PRO A 45 -0.32 4.10 -11.02
N VAL A 46 -0.78 3.95 -9.78
CA VAL A 46 -2.12 3.41 -9.48
C VAL A 46 -2.81 4.26 -8.43
N LEU A 47 -4.12 4.45 -8.61
CA LEU A 47 -4.99 5.04 -7.60
C LEU A 47 -5.64 3.92 -6.79
N VAL A 48 -5.50 3.98 -5.48
CA VAL A 48 -6.03 2.98 -4.56
C VAL A 48 -6.86 3.62 -3.45
N ARG A 49 -7.80 2.87 -2.91
CA ARG A 49 -8.50 3.20 -1.66
C ARG A 49 -7.94 2.34 -0.53
N VAL A 50 -7.61 2.97 0.61
CA VAL A 50 -7.24 2.23 1.82
C VAL A 50 -8.47 1.53 2.38
N GLN A 51 -8.46 0.20 2.48
CA GLN A 51 -9.58 -0.61 2.99
C GLN A 51 -9.44 -0.95 4.47
N TRP A 52 -8.23 -1.27 4.90
CA TRP A 52 -7.94 -1.58 6.29
C TRP A 52 -6.49 -1.23 6.60
N VAL A 53 -6.22 -0.93 7.87
CA VAL A 53 -4.88 -0.67 8.42
C VAL A 53 -4.76 -1.40 9.75
N ARG A 54 -3.62 -2.02 10.01
CA ARG A 54 -3.32 -2.70 11.27
C ARG A 54 -1.87 -2.46 11.65
N ASP A 55 -1.63 -2.03 12.88
CA ASP A 55 -0.27 -1.88 13.40
C ASP A 55 0.41 -3.25 13.55
N LYS A 56 1.70 -3.30 13.25
CA LYS A 56 2.53 -4.50 13.39
C LYS A 56 3.73 -4.20 14.29
N GLY A 57 3.94 -5.08 15.27
CA GLY A 57 4.88 -4.84 16.36
C GLY A 57 4.42 -3.72 17.29
N ASN A 58 5.35 -3.07 17.99
CA ASN A 58 5.07 -1.92 18.86
C ASN A 58 4.88 -0.61 18.03
N GLY A 59 4.11 -0.67 16.94
CA GLY A 59 3.88 0.48 16.04
C GLY A 59 5.06 0.81 15.11
N SER A 60 6.00 -0.11 14.92
CA SER A 60 7.17 0.10 14.04
C SER A 60 6.84 0.01 12.55
N SER A 61 5.78 -0.70 12.18
CA SER A 61 5.24 -0.77 10.81
C SER A 61 3.73 -0.96 10.85
N GLN A 62 3.08 -0.76 9.71
CA GLN A 62 1.65 -1.00 9.55
C GLN A 62 1.40 -1.89 8.34
N LEU A 63 0.53 -2.87 8.52
CA LEU A 63 -0.08 -3.62 7.44
C LEU A 63 -1.27 -2.84 6.90
N ALA A 64 -1.40 -2.74 5.58
CA ALA A 64 -2.54 -2.09 4.97
C ALA A 64 -3.04 -2.85 3.73
N GLY A 65 -4.35 -2.87 3.57
CA GLY A 65 -5.01 -3.34 2.36
C GLY A 65 -5.41 -2.17 1.48
N LEU A 66 -4.96 -2.19 0.23
CA LEU A 66 -5.18 -1.14 -0.75
C LEU A 66 -6.02 -1.71 -1.90
N MET A 67 -7.24 -1.22 -2.09
CA MET A 67 -8.11 -1.66 -3.19
C MET A 67 -7.91 -0.78 -4.42
N PHE A 68 -7.80 -1.39 -5.60
CA PHE A 68 -7.74 -0.63 -6.85
C PHE A 68 -9.05 0.11 -7.10
N VAL A 69 -8.94 1.37 -7.51
CA VAL A 69 -10.10 2.16 -7.96
C VAL A 69 -10.10 2.13 -9.48
N LEU A 70 -11.18 1.59 -10.05
CA LEU A 70 -11.44 1.56 -11.49
C LEU A 70 -12.04 2.88 -11.96
#